data_AF-A0A0Q3WXE9-F1
#
_entry.id   AF-A0A0Q3WXE9-F1
#
_cell.length_a   1.000
_cell.length_b   1.000
_cell.length_c   1.000
_cell.angle_alpha   90.00
_cell.angle_beta   90.00
_cell.angle_gamma   90.00
#
_symmetry.space_group_name_H-M   'P 1'
#
loop_
_entity.id
_entity.type
_entity.pdbx_description
1 polymer ?
#
loop_
_entity_poly.entity_id
_entity_poly.type
_entity_poly.pdbx_seq_one_letter_code
_entity_poly.pdbx_strand_id
1 'polypeptide(L)'
;MVLPTKAVIIEVGPRDGLQNEKSFVPTDIKNKFIEQLKSSGVTEMELTSFVSPKWVPQMQDAAEIVLVNSSDTYRNIVLAPNRKGVERALETGCKAIAVFVGVSNSFNKKNINKTTRESMEELKPIIAELKATNVFVRACISTSFYCPFEGKIAEEDTIALCKEFAQSGVDELSVADTIGMAAPTESFSLFSKLKKQLPEVLLTAHFHDTRKMALANIYAALEAGIDRFDTSAGGLGGCPFAPGATGNVATEDVVYMLERMGIETGIHLDELVKAIDIIAPSISRKIETGYYQLAKAK
;
A
#
# COMPACT_ATOMS: atom_id res chain seq x y z
N MET A 1 -2.50 -24.24 14.02
CA MET A 1 -2.72 -23.24 12.96
C MET A 1 -1.68 -23.50 11.89
N VAL A 2 -2.05 -23.43 10.61
CA VAL A 2 -1.11 -23.58 9.49
C VAL A 2 -0.94 -22.19 8.88
N LEU A 3 0.23 -21.58 9.09
CA LEU A 3 0.57 -20.32 8.46
C LEU A 3 0.84 -20.53 6.96
N PRO A 4 0.68 -19.50 6.11
CA PRO A 4 1.12 -19.57 4.72
C PRO A 4 2.62 -19.90 4.63
N THR A 5 3.02 -20.71 3.65
CA THR A 5 4.43 -21.02 3.40
C THR A 5 5.14 -19.96 2.55
N LYS A 6 4.36 -19.11 1.88
CA LYS A 6 4.83 -18.00 1.05
C LYS A 6 3.98 -16.76 1.35
N ALA A 7 4.61 -15.59 1.29
CA ALA A 7 3.93 -14.30 1.37
C ALA A 7 4.40 -13.39 0.21
N VAL A 8 3.48 -12.60 -0.32
CA VAL A 8 3.75 -11.57 -1.33
C VAL A 8 3.85 -10.23 -0.64
N ILE A 9 4.94 -9.54 -0.93
CA ILE A 9 5.16 -8.17 -0.49
C ILE A 9 4.85 -7.22 -1.65
N ILE A 10 3.96 -6.26 -1.40
CA ILE A 10 3.66 -5.18 -2.32
C ILE A 10 4.38 -3.93 -1.81
N GLU A 11 5.41 -3.52 -2.54
CA GLU A 11 6.23 -2.38 -2.17
C GLU A 11 5.54 -1.07 -2.54
N VAL A 12 5.17 -0.28 -1.54
CA VAL A 12 4.46 1.00 -1.72
C VAL A 12 5.37 2.22 -1.55
N GLY A 13 6.65 2.02 -1.22
CA GLY A 13 7.64 3.08 -0.99
C GLY A 13 7.74 4.12 -2.10
N PRO A 14 7.85 3.75 -3.39
CA PRO A 14 7.96 4.71 -4.49
C PRO A 14 6.77 5.67 -4.61
N ARG A 15 5.57 5.22 -4.20
CA ARG A 15 4.33 6.01 -4.19
C ARG A 15 4.02 6.55 -2.81
N ASP A 16 3.49 5.70 -1.93
CA ASP A 16 2.97 6.07 -0.60
C ASP A 16 4.09 6.56 0.32
N GLY A 17 5.23 5.88 0.27
CA GLY A 17 6.38 6.22 1.09
C GLY A 17 6.94 7.60 0.76
N LEU A 18 6.99 7.96 -0.53
CA LEU A 18 7.49 9.25 -0.95
C LEU A 18 6.43 10.36 -0.87
N GLN A 19 5.14 10.04 -0.99
CA GLN A 19 4.06 11.02 -1.19
C GLN A 19 4.08 12.23 -0.25
N ASN A 20 4.47 12.01 1.01
CA ASN A 20 4.48 13.03 2.06
C ASN A 20 5.86 13.64 2.33
N GLU A 21 6.88 13.31 1.52
CA GLU A 21 8.19 13.95 1.60
C GLU A 21 8.09 15.43 1.23
N LYS A 22 8.76 16.27 2.01
CA LYS A 22 8.66 17.74 1.86
C LYS A 22 9.35 18.25 0.62
N SER A 23 10.49 17.66 0.28
CA SER A 23 11.31 18.04 -0.86
C SER A 23 11.06 17.09 -2.01
N PHE A 24 10.97 17.65 -3.22
CA PHE A 24 10.81 16.84 -4.41
C PHE A 24 12.01 15.90 -4.56
N VAL A 25 11.74 14.60 -4.59
CA VAL A 25 12.76 13.59 -4.91
C VAL A 25 12.92 13.56 -6.43
N PRO A 26 14.14 13.79 -6.97
CA PRO A 26 14.38 13.77 -8.40
C PRO A 26 13.92 12.47 -9.08
N THR A 27 13.39 12.60 -10.30
CA THR A 27 12.85 11.47 -11.07
C THR A 27 13.88 10.37 -11.29
N ASP A 28 15.15 10.72 -11.53
CA ASP A 28 16.24 9.75 -11.75
C ASP A 28 16.54 8.93 -10.48
N ILE A 29 16.43 9.54 -9.29
CA ILE A 29 16.58 8.85 -8.01
C ILE A 29 15.42 7.89 -7.78
N LYS A 30 14.18 8.32 -8.08
CA LYS A 30 13.00 7.42 -8.02
C LYS A 30 13.16 6.21 -8.95
N ASN A 31 13.64 6.44 -10.18
CA ASN A 31 13.88 5.37 -11.16
C ASN A 31 14.94 4.37 -10.65
N LYS A 32 16.09 4.86 -10.15
CA LYS A 32 17.13 4.00 -9.56
C LYS A 32 16.62 3.23 -8.35
N PHE A 33 15.80 3.86 -7.51
CA PHE A 33 15.19 3.20 -6.37
C PHE A 33 14.26 2.06 -6.81
N ILE A 34 13.36 2.32 -7.78
CA ILE A 34 12.46 1.30 -8.33
C ILE A 34 13.22 0.15 -8.99
N GLU A 35 14.26 0.45 -9.77
CA GLU A 35 15.11 -0.56 -10.41
C GLU A 35 15.80 -1.47 -9.38
N GLN A 36 16.34 -0.88 -8.32
CA GLN A 36 16.99 -1.64 -7.25
C GLN A 36 15.98 -2.45 -6.41
N LEU A 37 14.75 -1.95 -6.22
CA LEU A 37 13.67 -2.71 -5.61
C LEU A 37 13.29 -3.94 -6.44
N LYS A 38 13.23 -3.82 -7.78
CA LYS A 38 13.02 -5.00 -8.64
C LYS A 38 14.17 -5.98 -8.54
N SER A 39 15.39 -5.48 -8.47
CA SER A 39 16.60 -6.30 -8.32
C SER A 39 16.65 -7.04 -6.98
N SER A 40 15.96 -6.53 -5.95
CA SER A 40 15.81 -7.24 -4.68
C SER A 40 14.77 -8.37 -4.73
N GLY A 41 14.07 -8.58 -5.84
CA GLY A 41 13.07 -9.64 -5.98
C GLY A 41 11.63 -9.18 -5.73
N VAL A 42 11.38 -7.88 -5.53
CA VAL A 42 10.02 -7.34 -5.46
C VAL A 42 9.33 -7.50 -6.82
N THR A 43 8.21 -8.24 -6.84
CA THR A 43 7.45 -8.49 -8.07
C THR A 43 6.18 -7.66 -8.21
N GLU A 44 5.70 -7.07 -7.12
CA GLU A 44 4.49 -6.23 -7.09
C GLU A 44 4.82 -4.93 -6.36
N MET A 45 4.51 -3.79 -6.98
CA MET A 45 4.80 -2.48 -6.38
C MET A 45 3.86 -1.39 -6.86
N GLU A 46 3.66 -0.39 -6.01
CA GLU A 46 3.02 0.85 -6.39
C GLU A 46 4.06 1.86 -6.87
N LEU A 47 4.11 2.09 -8.18
CA LEU A 47 5.12 2.93 -8.81
C LEU A 47 4.92 4.42 -8.50
N THR A 48 3.67 4.88 -8.60
CA THR A 48 3.33 6.31 -8.55
C THR A 48 1.82 6.53 -8.45
N SER A 49 1.40 7.81 -8.46
CA SER A 49 0.01 8.23 -8.34
C SER A 49 -0.36 9.31 -9.36
N PHE A 50 -1.45 9.09 -10.11
CA PHE A 50 -2.06 10.05 -11.04
C PHE A 50 -3.04 11.01 -10.34
N VAL A 51 -2.70 11.41 -9.12
CA VAL A 51 -3.33 12.53 -8.42
C VAL A 51 -2.98 13.87 -9.07
N SER A 52 -3.66 14.94 -8.66
CA SER A 52 -3.32 16.28 -9.10
C SER A 52 -1.95 16.70 -8.53
N PRO A 53 -0.97 17.08 -9.37
CA PRO A 53 0.33 17.61 -8.91
C PRO A 53 0.19 18.86 -8.04
N LYS A 54 -0.93 19.59 -8.16
CA LYS A 54 -1.23 20.73 -7.28
C LYS A 54 -1.38 20.30 -5.81
N TRP A 55 -1.99 19.15 -5.58
CA TRP A 55 -2.25 18.64 -4.22
C TRP A 55 -1.12 17.75 -3.72
N VAL A 56 -0.48 17.02 -4.64
CA VAL A 56 0.62 16.11 -4.33
C VAL A 56 1.77 16.37 -5.31
N PRO A 57 2.57 17.44 -5.10
CA PRO A 57 3.67 17.82 -6.01
C PRO A 57 4.70 16.71 -6.18
N GLN A 58 4.87 15.89 -5.15
CA GLN A 58 5.80 14.77 -5.18
C GLN A 58 5.51 13.76 -6.31
N MET A 59 4.26 13.66 -6.78
CA MET A 59 3.83 12.73 -7.83
C MET A 59 3.68 13.41 -9.20
N GLN A 60 4.26 14.60 -9.40
CA GLN A 60 4.13 15.35 -10.65
C GLN A 60 4.71 14.63 -11.88
N ASP A 61 5.68 13.73 -11.67
CA ASP A 61 6.43 12.95 -12.65
C ASP A 61 5.83 11.56 -12.92
N ALA A 62 4.58 11.31 -12.50
CA ALA A 62 3.95 9.99 -12.57
C ALA A 62 4.04 9.31 -13.94
N ALA A 63 3.74 10.04 -15.03
CA ALA A 63 3.79 9.44 -16.36
C ALA A 63 5.21 9.01 -16.77
N GLU A 64 6.23 9.79 -16.42
CA GLU A 64 7.64 9.47 -16.70
C GLU A 64 8.07 8.21 -15.93
N ILE A 65 7.71 8.12 -14.64
CA ILE A 65 7.98 6.93 -13.82
C ILE A 65 7.37 5.68 -14.46
N VAL A 66 6.11 5.74 -14.91
CA VAL A 66 5.44 4.58 -15.50
C VAL A 66 6.09 4.18 -16.82
N LEU A 67 6.44 5.13 -17.68
CA LEU A 67 7.07 4.85 -18.97
C LEU A 67 8.45 4.20 -18.83
N VAL A 68 9.24 4.59 -17.83
CA VAL A 68 10.57 4.02 -17.58
C VAL A 68 10.48 2.66 -16.89
N ASN A 69 9.53 2.48 -15.98
CA ASN A 69 9.53 1.33 -15.06
C ASN A 69 8.49 0.27 -15.40
N SER A 70 7.53 0.51 -16.28
CA SER A 70 6.54 -0.52 -16.61
C SER A 70 7.18 -1.72 -17.31
N SER A 71 6.80 -2.90 -16.88
CA SER A 71 7.19 -4.17 -17.48
C SER A 71 6.05 -5.17 -17.34
N ASP A 72 5.89 -6.04 -18.33
CA ASP A 72 4.91 -7.13 -18.28
C ASP A 72 5.32 -8.26 -17.31
N THR A 73 6.56 -8.24 -16.81
CA THR A 73 7.07 -9.21 -15.84
C THR A 73 6.56 -8.97 -14.42
N TYR A 74 6.23 -7.71 -14.08
CA TYR A 74 5.92 -7.29 -12.71
C TYR A 74 4.54 -6.65 -12.63
N ARG A 75 3.88 -6.74 -11.47
CA ARG A 75 2.65 -5.97 -11.23
C ARG A 75 3.02 -4.54 -10.84
N ASN A 76 2.93 -3.65 -11.82
CA ASN A 76 3.20 -2.22 -11.66
C ASN A 76 1.90 -1.47 -11.42
N ILE A 77 1.55 -1.27 -10.15
CA ILE A 77 0.30 -0.63 -9.73
C ILE A 77 0.50 0.89 -9.74
N VAL A 78 -0.51 1.63 -10.20
CA VAL A 78 -0.55 3.09 -10.11
C VAL A 78 -1.84 3.56 -9.44
N LEU A 79 -1.74 4.51 -8.52
CA LEU A 79 -2.93 5.05 -7.85
C LEU A 79 -3.63 6.06 -8.76
N ALA A 80 -4.94 5.91 -8.98
CA ALA A 80 -5.75 6.84 -9.76
C ALA A 80 -7.14 7.01 -9.10
N PRO A 81 -7.33 8.04 -8.27
CA PRO A 81 -8.51 8.13 -7.39
C PRO A 81 -9.78 8.66 -8.07
N ASN A 82 -9.71 9.05 -9.35
CA ASN A 82 -10.86 9.60 -10.09
C ASN A 82 -10.69 9.35 -11.59
N ARG A 83 -11.76 9.59 -12.35
CA ARG A 83 -11.82 9.38 -13.81
C ARG A 83 -10.66 10.02 -14.57
N LYS A 84 -10.35 11.29 -14.30
CA LYS A 84 -9.25 12.00 -14.98
C LYS A 84 -7.88 11.38 -14.67
N GLY A 85 -7.68 10.92 -13.43
CA GLY A 85 -6.48 10.18 -13.05
C GLY A 85 -6.37 8.85 -13.80
N VAL A 86 -7.50 8.13 -13.92
CA VAL A 86 -7.57 6.84 -14.64
C VAL A 86 -7.28 7.02 -16.13
N GLU A 87 -7.89 8.00 -16.79
CA GLU A 87 -7.63 8.30 -18.21
C GLU A 87 -6.14 8.55 -18.46
N ARG A 88 -5.50 9.40 -17.64
CA ARG A 88 -4.06 9.67 -17.71
C ARG A 88 -3.20 8.45 -17.42
N ALA A 89 -3.62 7.60 -16.51
CA ALA A 89 -2.92 6.35 -16.21
C ALA A 89 -2.98 5.41 -17.42
N LEU A 90 -4.14 5.27 -18.06
CA LEU A 90 -4.32 4.42 -19.24
C LEU A 90 -3.50 4.91 -20.46
N GLU A 91 -3.31 6.23 -20.61
CA GLU A 91 -2.43 6.80 -21.64
C GLU A 91 -0.97 6.32 -21.54
N THR A 92 -0.53 5.87 -20.36
CA THR A 92 0.82 5.31 -20.15
C THR A 92 0.92 3.81 -20.42
N GLY A 93 -0.20 3.15 -20.76
CA GLY A 93 -0.24 1.70 -20.97
C GLY A 93 -0.20 0.88 -19.68
N CYS A 94 -0.44 1.49 -18.52
CA CYS A 94 -0.47 0.77 -17.25
C CYS A 94 -1.56 -0.32 -17.26
N LYS A 95 -1.27 -1.46 -16.62
CA LYS A 95 -2.15 -2.64 -16.59
C LYS A 95 -2.71 -2.94 -15.19
N ALA A 96 -2.32 -2.15 -14.19
CA ALA A 96 -2.80 -2.27 -12.82
C ALA A 96 -3.05 -0.90 -12.20
N ILE A 97 -4.29 -0.66 -11.77
CA ILE A 97 -4.73 0.61 -11.20
C ILE A 97 -5.29 0.38 -9.81
N ALA A 98 -4.85 1.21 -8.87
CA ALA A 98 -5.40 1.30 -7.52
C ALA A 98 -6.38 2.48 -7.41
N VAL A 99 -7.56 2.22 -6.86
CA VAL A 99 -8.53 3.23 -6.43
C VAL A 99 -8.53 3.32 -4.90
N PHE A 100 -9.07 4.40 -4.35
CA PHE A 100 -8.98 4.68 -2.91
C PHE A 100 -10.30 5.17 -2.33
N VAL A 101 -10.77 4.54 -1.26
CA VAL A 101 -11.92 4.99 -0.46
C VAL A 101 -11.69 4.64 1.01
N GLY A 102 -11.95 5.58 1.93
CA GLY A 102 -12.00 5.30 3.36
C GLY A 102 -13.35 4.75 3.79
N VAL A 103 -13.39 3.93 4.84
CA VAL A 103 -14.66 3.53 5.48
C VAL A 103 -15.35 4.75 6.10
N SER A 104 -14.57 5.65 6.70
CA SER A 104 -15.07 6.85 7.38
C SER A 104 -15.47 7.97 6.42
N ASN A 105 -16.69 8.49 6.61
CA ASN A 105 -17.20 9.64 5.86
C ASN A 105 -16.43 10.93 6.18
N SER A 106 -16.08 11.17 7.45
CA SER A 106 -15.30 12.35 7.84
C SER A 106 -13.89 12.33 7.23
N PHE A 107 -13.29 11.15 7.15
CA PHE A 107 -12.00 10.97 6.50
C PHE A 107 -12.10 11.27 5.00
N ASN A 108 -13.08 10.68 4.30
CA ASN A 108 -13.27 10.92 2.87
C ASN A 108 -13.60 12.38 2.55
N LYS A 109 -14.47 13.03 3.33
CA LYS A 109 -14.79 14.45 3.12
C LYS A 109 -13.58 15.36 3.26
N LYS A 110 -12.65 15.06 4.17
CA LYS A 110 -11.42 15.85 4.33
C LYS A 110 -10.38 15.58 3.25
N ASN A 111 -10.30 14.37 2.70
CA ASN A 111 -9.28 14.00 1.73
C ASN A 111 -9.72 14.20 0.27
N ILE A 112 -10.98 13.90 -0.05
CA ILE A 112 -11.53 13.89 -1.42
C ILE A 112 -12.89 14.59 -1.54
N ASN A 113 -13.36 15.26 -0.48
CA ASN A 113 -14.61 16.03 -0.44
C ASN A 113 -15.88 15.24 -0.84
N LYS A 114 -15.91 13.95 -0.52
CA LYS A 114 -17.03 13.02 -0.79
C LYS A 114 -17.25 12.10 0.41
N THR A 115 -18.45 11.57 0.56
CA THR A 115 -18.75 10.43 1.45
C THR A 115 -18.23 9.13 0.84
N THR A 116 -18.20 8.07 1.64
CA THR A 116 -17.90 6.70 1.18
C THR A 116 -18.86 6.29 0.07
N ARG A 117 -20.16 6.53 0.27
CA ARG A 117 -21.20 6.21 -0.72
C ARG A 117 -21.02 6.97 -2.03
N GLU A 118 -20.86 8.29 -1.99
CA GLU A 118 -20.65 9.10 -3.20
C GLU A 118 -19.39 8.66 -3.95
N SER A 119 -18.33 8.29 -3.22
CA SER A 119 -17.09 7.79 -3.83
C SER A 119 -17.32 6.45 -4.53
N MET A 120 -18.08 5.54 -3.91
CA MET A 120 -18.44 4.26 -4.53
C MET A 120 -19.35 4.41 -5.75
N GLU A 121 -20.32 5.33 -5.71
CA GLU A 121 -21.19 5.64 -6.85
C GLU A 121 -20.39 6.13 -8.08
N GLU A 122 -19.31 6.89 -7.86
CA GLU A 122 -18.40 7.33 -8.93
C GLU A 122 -17.44 6.25 -9.41
N LEU A 123 -16.91 5.42 -8.49
CA LEU A 123 -15.90 4.42 -8.82
C LEU A 123 -16.47 3.18 -9.50
N LYS A 124 -17.71 2.76 -9.18
CA LYS A 124 -18.35 1.60 -9.81
C LYS A 124 -18.28 1.57 -11.35
N PRO A 125 -18.72 2.63 -12.07
CA PRO A 125 -18.61 2.64 -13.54
C PRO A 125 -17.16 2.62 -14.02
N ILE A 126 -16.24 3.30 -13.31
CA ILE A 126 -14.80 3.31 -13.64
C ILE A 126 -14.21 1.90 -13.50
N ILE A 127 -14.52 1.20 -12.41
CA ILE A 127 -14.07 -0.18 -12.19
C ILE A 127 -14.60 -1.07 -13.32
N ALA A 128 -15.88 -0.98 -13.68
CA ALA A 128 -16.46 -1.77 -14.76
C ALA A 128 -15.75 -1.54 -16.12
N GLU A 129 -15.42 -0.29 -16.46
CA GLU A 129 -14.66 0.07 -17.67
C GLU A 129 -13.24 -0.53 -17.66
N LEU A 130 -12.55 -0.45 -16.52
CA LEU A 130 -11.22 -1.04 -16.34
C LEU A 130 -11.25 -2.56 -16.47
N LYS A 131 -12.26 -3.21 -15.88
CA LYS A 131 -12.43 -4.66 -16.00
C LYS A 131 -12.76 -5.09 -17.42
N ALA A 132 -13.56 -4.31 -18.16
CA ALA A 132 -13.85 -4.57 -19.57
C ALA A 132 -12.60 -4.51 -20.47
N THR A 133 -11.54 -3.86 -20.02
CA THR A 133 -10.26 -3.74 -20.73
C THR A 133 -9.14 -4.61 -20.12
N ASN A 134 -9.49 -5.57 -19.26
CA ASN A 134 -8.57 -6.48 -18.56
C ASN A 134 -7.50 -5.78 -17.71
N VAL A 135 -7.77 -4.57 -17.23
CA VAL A 135 -6.93 -3.91 -16.24
C VAL A 135 -7.14 -4.57 -14.88
N PHE A 136 -6.06 -4.82 -14.17
CA PHE A 136 -6.09 -5.23 -12.77
C PHE A 136 -6.51 -4.05 -11.90
N VAL A 137 -7.55 -4.23 -11.09
CA VAL A 137 -8.09 -3.19 -10.23
C VAL A 137 -7.92 -3.57 -8.78
N ARG A 138 -7.21 -2.71 -8.05
CA ARG A 138 -7.00 -2.80 -6.61
C ARG A 138 -7.79 -1.72 -5.91
N ALA A 139 -8.50 -2.05 -4.84
CA ALA A 139 -9.16 -1.06 -3.99
C ALA A 139 -8.43 -0.92 -2.66
N CYS A 140 -7.90 0.28 -2.40
CA CYS A 140 -7.26 0.63 -1.14
C CYS A 140 -8.30 1.21 -0.17
N ILE A 141 -8.53 0.51 0.93
CA ILE A 141 -9.59 0.77 1.90
C ILE A 141 -8.98 1.34 3.18
N SER A 142 -9.12 2.65 3.34
CA SER A 142 -8.58 3.37 4.50
C SER A 142 -9.53 3.37 5.69
N THR A 143 -8.97 3.68 6.86
CA THR A 143 -9.68 3.76 8.14
C THR A 143 -10.45 2.48 8.46
N SER A 144 -9.89 1.31 8.14
CA SER A 144 -10.57 0.02 8.29
C SER A 144 -10.75 -0.41 9.75
N PHE A 145 -9.94 0.16 10.63
CA PHE A 145 -9.94 -0.11 12.08
C PHE A 145 -10.28 1.15 12.87
N TYR A 146 -9.59 2.24 12.57
CA TYR A 146 -9.75 3.52 13.23
C TYR A 146 -9.67 4.68 12.24
N CYS A 147 -10.50 5.68 12.47
CA CYS A 147 -10.47 6.97 11.82
C CYS A 147 -9.90 8.03 12.78
N PRO A 148 -9.00 8.92 12.32
CA PRO A 148 -8.47 10.00 13.15
C PRO A 148 -9.53 11.03 13.58
N PHE A 149 -10.74 10.97 13.01
CA PHE A 149 -11.82 11.92 13.28
C PHE A 149 -13.03 11.28 13.96
N GLU A 150 -13.38 10.05 13.59
CA GLU A 150 -14.56 9.34 14.10
C GLU A 150 -14.19 8.32 15.19
N GLY A 151 -12.90 8.03 15.38
CA GLY A 151 -12.45 7.03 16.35
C GLY A 151 -12.57 5.61 15.79
N LYS A 152 -13.02 4.68 16.63
CA LYS A 152 -13.12 3.26 16.26
C LYS A 152 -14.18 3.05 15.19
N ILE A 153 -13.81 2.31 14.14
CA ILE A 153 -14.70 1.93 13.04
C ILE A 153 -15.24 0.54 13.31
N ALA A 154 -16.55 0.33 13.07
CA ALA A 154 -17.15 -0.97 13.21
C ALA A 154 -16.62 -1.92 12.14
N GLU A 155 -16.29 -3.14 12.52
CA GLU A 155 -15.73 -4.13 11.61
C GLU A 155 -16.70 -4.44 10.45
N GLU A 156 -18.00 -4.42 10.75
CA GLU A 156 -19.09 -4.64 9.81
C GLU A 156 -19.14 -3.58 8.70
N ASP A 157 -18.80 -2.33 9.00
CA ASP A 157 -18.76 -1.25 8.00
C ASP A 157 -17.62 -1.47 7.01
N THR A 158 -16.45 -1.89 7.52
CA THR A 158 -15.30 -2.26 6.68
C THR A 158 -15.64 -3.45 5.79
N ILE A 159 -16.25 -4.50 6.35
CA ILE A 159 -16.68 -5.68 5.59
C ILE A 159 -17.72 -5.31 4.52
N ALA A 160 -18.67 -4.43 4.84
CA ALA A 160 -19.68 -3.97 3.89
C ALA A 160 -19.05 -3.25 2.69
N LEU A 161 -18.09 -2.35 2.92
CA LEU A 161 -17.37 -1.66 1.85
C LEU A 161 -16.53 -2.63 1.02
N CYS A 162 -15.83 -3.58 1.66
CA CYS A 162 -15.07 -4.62 0.97
C CYS A 162 -15.97 -5.46 0.03
N LYS A 163 -17.16 -5.85 0.50
CA LYS A 163 -18.14 -6.57 -0.32
C LYS A 163 -18.62 -5.74 -1.50
N GLU A 164 -18.85 -4.45 -1.30
CA GLU A 164 -19.28 -3.55 -2.37
C GLU A 164 -18.23 -3.42 -3.48
N PHE A 165 -16.95 -3.30 -3.12
CA PHE A 165 -15.85 -3.34 -4.09
C PHE A 165 -15.74 -4.70 -4.78
N ALA A 166 -15.83 -5.80 -4.04
CA ALA A 166 -15.80 -7.15 -4.61
C ALA A 166 -16.93 -7.37 -5.63
N GLN A 167 -18.15 -6.93 -5.30
CA GLN A 167 -19.30 -6.97 -6.21
C GLN A 167 -19.11 -6.09 -7.45
N SER A 168 -18.28 -5.04 -7.35
CA SER A 168 -17.94 -4.17 -8.47
C SER A 168 -16.85 -4.77 -9.37
N GLY A 169 -16.26 -5.91 -8.99
CA GLY A 169 -15.32 -6.68 -9.82
C GLY A 169 -13.85 -6.34 -9.62
N VAL A 170 -13.46 -5.75 -8.49
CA VAL A 170 -12.03 -5.55 -8.16
C VAL A 170 -11.33 -6.90 -7.97
N ASP A 171 -10.05 -6.97 -8.33
CA ASP A 171 -9.23 -8.17 -8.16
C ASP A 171 -8.63 -8.27 -6.76
N GLU A 172 -8.36 -7.11 -6.14
CA GLU A 172 -7.66 -7.03 -4.87
C GLU A 172 -8.24 -5.94 -3.95
N LEU A 173 -8.30 -6.25 -2.66
CA LEU A 173 -8.68 -5.34 -1.58
C LEU A 173 -7.48 -5.16 -0.66
N SER A 174 -6.90 -3.95 -0.61
CA SER A 174 -5.90 -3.58 0.39
C SER A 174 -6.58 -2.90 1.58
N VAL A 175 -6.64 -3.60 2.70
CA VAL A 175 -7.37 -3.19 3.91
C VAL A 175 -6.40 -2.57 4.91
N ALA A 176 -6.55 -1.28 5.17
CA ALA A 176 -5.52 -0.48 5.85
C ALA A 176 -5.84 -0.07 7.29
N ASP A 177 -4.86 -0.25 8.17
CA ASP A 177 -4.73 0.49 9.42
C ASP A 177 -4.01 1.83 9.17
N THR A 178 -4.77 2.79 8.64
CA THR A 178 -4.28 4.10 8.16
C THR A 178 -3.56 4.93 9.23
N ILE A 179 -3.87 4.71 10.52
CA ILE A 179 -3.28 5.52 11.60
C ILE A 179 -2.43 4.69 12.57
N GLY A 180 -2.25 3.39 12.32
CA GLY A 180 -1.43 2.51 13.15
C GLY A 180 -2.01 2.36 14.56
N MET A 181 -3.32 2.05 14.67
CA MET A 181 -4.03 1.86 15.94
C MET A 181 -4.62 0.46 16.11
N ALA A 182 -4.63 -0.37 15.08
CA ALA A 182 -5.18 -1.71 15.17
C ALA A 182 -4.40 -2.56 16.17
N ALA A 183 -5.13 -3.34 16.96
CA ALA A 183 -4.56 -4.40 17.79
C ALA A 183 -4.53 -5.74 17.04
N PRO A 184 -3.62 -6.67 17.39
CA PRO A 184 -3.52 -7.98 16.73
C PRO A 184 -4.82 -8.78 16.79
N THR A 185 -5.59 -8.66 17.88
CA THR A 185 -6.90 -9.30 18.02
C THR A 185 -7.93 -8.75 17.03
N GLU A 186 -7.88 -7.46 16.72
CA GLU A 186 -8.75 -6.81 15.74
C GLU A 186 -8.32 -7.18 14.32
N SER A 187 -7.01 -7.20 14.04
CA SER A 187 -6.44 -7.67 12.78
C SER A 187 -6.90 -9.10 12.47
N PHE A 188 -6.67 -10.04 13.40
CA PHE A 188 -7.09 -11.42 13.25
C PHE A 188 -8.61 -11.55 13.01
N SER A 189 -9.43 -10.82 13.78
CA SER A 189 -10.90 -10.85 13.64
C SER A 189 -11.35 -10.41 12.26
N LEU A 190 -10.94 -9.19 11.84
CA LEU A 190 -11.35 -8.60 10.57
C LEU A 190 -10.91 -9.46 9.39
N PHE A 191 -9.64 -9.84 9.34
CA PHE A 191 -9.11 -10.62 8.23
C PHE A 191 -9.68 -12.03 8.17
N SER A 192 -9.97 -12.67 9.32
CA SER A 192 -10.65 -13.97 9.34
C SER A 192 -12.05 -13.87 8.75
N LYS A 193 -12.80 -12.81 9.09
CA LYS A 193 -14.15 -12.59 8.55
C LYS A 193 -14.12 -12.22 7.07
N LEU A 194 -13.15 -11.44 6.61
CA LEU A 194 -12.97 -11.11 5.20
C LEU A 194 -12.60 -12.34 4.37
N LYS A 195 -11.60 -13.12 4.80
CA LYS A 195 -11.15 -14.33 4.10
C LYS A 195 -12.28 -15.35 3.94
N LYS A 196 -13.12 -15.49 4.98
CA LYS A 196 -14.30 -16.37 4.94
C LYS A 196 -15.39 -15.87 3.97
N GLN A 197 -15.59 -14.56 3.87
CA GLN A 197 -16.70 -13.98 3.12
C GLN A 197 -16.35 -13.64 1.66
N LEU A 198 -15.07 -13.43 1.36
CA LEU A 198 -14.55 -13.03 0.05
C LEU A 198 -13.38 -13.95 -0.37
N PRO A 199 -13.58 -15.28 -0.46
CA PRO A 199 -12.49 -16.23 -0.69
C PRO A 199 -11.82 -16.07 -2.06
N GLU A 200 -12.54 -15.52 -3.05
CA GLU A 200 -12.08 -15.38 -4.44
C GLU A 200 -11.35 -14.05 -4.71
N VAL A 201 -11.36 -13.11 -3.76
CA VAL A 201 -10.72 -11.79 -3.94
C VAL A 201 -9.38 -11.80 -3.23
N LEU A 202 -8.34 -11.24 -3.88
CA LEU A 202 -7.05 -11.09 -3.22
C LEU A 202 -7.21 -10.11 -2.05
N LEU A 203 -6.81 -10.55 -0.85
CA LEU A 203 -6.85 -9.73 0.36
C LEU A 203 -5.42 -9.37 0.74
N THR A 204 -5.17 -8.07 0.81
CA THR A 204 -3.87 -7.51 1.17
C THR A 204 -4.02 -6.70 2.45
N ALA A 205 -3.12 -6.91 3.42
CA ALA A 205 -3.12 -6.16 4.66
C ALA A 205 -2.11 -5.01 4.61
N HIS A 206 -2.55 -3.82 4.97
CA HIS A 206 -1.73 -2.62 4.99
C HIS A 206 -1.67 -2.06 6.40
N PHE A 207 -0.50 -2.12 7.04
CA PHE A 207 -0.34 -1.64 8.41
C PHE A 207 0.66 -0.51 8.50
N HIS A 208 0.21 0.58 9.12
CA HIS A 208 1.13 1.60 9.59
C HIS A 208 1.77 1.20 10.92
N ASP A 209 3.04 1.54 11.07
CA ASP A 209 3.83 1.24 12.27
C ASP A 209 3.91 2.43 13.23
N THR A 210 2.97 3.37 13.15
CA THR A 210 2.86 4.58 13.98
C THR A 210 3.03 4.30 15.48
N ARG A 211 2.52 3.15 15.95
CA ARG A 211 2.55 2.70 17.36
C ARG A 211 3.31 1.39 17.59
N LYS A 212 4.17 0.99 16.65
CA LYS A 212 4.97 -0.25 16.76
C LYS A 212 4.14 -1.54 16.87
N MET A 213 2.95 -1.53 16.26
CA MET A 213 2.03 -2.67 16.24
C MET A 213 2.02 -3.41 14.90
N ALA A 214 2.69 -2.91 13.86
CA ALA A 214 2.49 -3.44 12.51
C ALA A 214 2.94 -4.89 12.35
N LEU A 215 4.13 -5.27 12.84
CA LEU A 215 4.60 -6.67 12.77
C LEU A 215 3.68 -7.63 13.53
N ALA A 216 3.19 -7.23 14.70
CA ALA A 216 2.23 -8.04 15.47
C ALA A 216 0.89 -8.17 14.73
N ASN A 217 0.45 -7.11 14.04
CA ASN A 217 -0.76 -7.13 13.23
C ASN A 217 -0.60 -7.97 11.95
N ILE A 218 0.59 -7.98 11.33
CA ILE A 218 0.94 -8.87 10.22
C ILE A 218 0.92 -10.32 10.68
N TYR A 219 1.54 -10.63 11.83
CA TYR A 219 1.50 -11.97 12.40
C TYR A 219 0.05 -12.44 12.62
N ALA A 220 -0.80 -11.60 13.21
CA ALA A 220 -2.23 -11.90 13.37
C ALA A 220 -2.97 -12.08 12.03
N ALA A 221 -2.62 -11.32 10.99
CA ALA A 221 -3.19 -11.48 9.66
C ALA A 221 -2.73 -12.78 8.98
N LEU A 222 -1.47 -13.20 9.18
CA LEU A 222 -0.97 -14.52 8.75
C LEU A 222 -1.76 -15.65 9.41
N GLU A 223 -2.06 -15.54 10.71
CA GLU A 223 -2.91 -16.51 11.43
C GLU A 223 -4.34 -16.58 10.85
N ALA A 224 -4.84 -15.48 10.30
CA ALA A 224 -6.12 -15.41 9.58
C ALA A 224 -6.04 -15.92 8.12
N GLY A 225 -4.87 -16.35 7.65
CA GLY A 225 -4.67 -16.87 6.29
C GLY A 225 -4.46 -15.79 5.22
N ILE A 226 -4.05 -14.59 5.62
CA ILE A 226 -3.58 -13.53 4.71
C ILE A 226 -2.12 -13.76 4.39
N ASP A 227 -1.77 -13.64 3.12
CA ASP A 227 -0.44 -13.90 2.58
C ASP A 227 0.07 -12.73 1.70
N ARG A 228 -0.60 -11.58 1.73
CA ARG A 228 -0.24 -10.39 0.93
C ARG A 228 -0.18 -9.17 1.83
N PHE A 229 0.94 -8.43 1.76
CA PHE A 229 1.20 -7.31 2.68
C PHE A 229 1.76 -6.10 1.95
N ASP A 230 1.23 -4.93 2.27
CA ASP A 230 1.83 -3.66 1.86
C ASP A 230 2.91 -3.25 2.82
N THR A 231 4.08 -2.94 2.27
CA THR A 231 5.22 -2.48 3.04
C THR A 231 5.97 -1.39 2.28
N SER A 232 6.79 -0.64 2.99
CA SER A 232 7.54 0.48 2.42
C SER A 232 9.01 0.36 2.80
N ALA A 233 9.92 0.25 1.83
CA ALA A 233 11.34 0.05 2.12
C ALA A 233 11.90 1.22 2.94
N GLY A 234 12.69 0.94 3.98
CA GLY A 234 13.14 1.98 4.92
C GLY A 234 12.03 2.56 5.79
N GLY A 235 10.87 1.87 5.83
CA GLY A 235 9.65 2.32 6.50
C GLY A 235 9.09 3.62 5.92
N LEU A 236 9.46 3.99 4.67
CA LEU A 236 9.16 5.28 4.04
C LEU A 236 7.69 5.69 4.18
N GLY A 237 7.48 7.00 4.30
CA GLY A 237 6.16 7.60 4.50
C GLY A 237 6.08 8.31 5.83
N GLY A 238 4.88 8.73 6.20
CA GLY A 238 4.64 9.39 7.48
C GLY A 238 3.15 9.42 7.74
N CYS A 239 2.77 9.64 8.98
CA CYS A 239 1.38 9.84 9.35
C CYS A 239 1.11 11.35 9.45
N PRO A 240 0.34 11.97 8.54
CA PRO A 240 -0.04 13.38 8.65
C PRO A 240 -0.77 13.69 9.98
N PHE A 241 -1.36 12.67 10.60
CA PHE A 241 -2.11 12.75 11.85
C PHE A 241 -1.25 12.51 13.10
N ALA A 242 -0.01 12.06 12.95
CA ALA A 242 0.93 11.83 14.04
C ALA A 242 2.32 12.34 13.62
N PRO A 243 2.59 13.65 13.77
CA PRO A 243 3.87 14.24 13.42
C PRO A 243 5.04 13.49 14.09
N GLY A 244 6.00 13.04 13.30
CA GLY A 244 7.17 12.29 13.78
C GLY A 244 6.99 10.77 13.90
N ALA A 245 5.77 10.26 13.73
CA ALA A 245 5.56 8.81 13.72
C ALA A 245 5.99 8.19 12.38
N THR A 246 6.48 6.95 12.43
CA THR A 246 6.64 6.11 11.25
C THR A 246 5.28 5.90 10.58
N GLY A 247 5.23 6.02 9.25
CA GLY A 247 4.02 5.76 8.46
C GLY A 247 3.86 4.27 8.25
N ASN A 248 4.25 3.80 7.08
CA ASN A 248 4.23 2.39 6.71
C ASN A 248 5.19 1.54 7.55
N VAL A 249 4.86 0.26 7.69
CA VAL A 249 5.81 -0.75 8.16
C VAL A 249 6.96 -0.93 7.17
N ALA A 250 8.15 -1.16 7.70
CA ALA A 250 9.37 -1.29 6.91
C ALA A 250 9.44 -2.64 6.19
N THR A 251 9.66 -2.63 4.87
CA THR A 251 9.76 -3.84 4.05
C THR A 251 10.80 -4.81 4.59
N GLU A 252 11.98 -4.30 4.94
CA GLU A 252 13.10 -5.10 5.45
C GLU A 252 12.80 -5.76 6.80
N ASP A 253 12.05 -5.09 7.68
CA ASP A 253 11.69 -5.66 8.99
C ASP A 253 10.62 -6.76 8.82
N VAL A 254 9.68 -6.58 7.88
CA VAL A 254 8.66 -7.58 7.54
C VAL A 254 9.28 -8.81 6.87
N VAL A 255 10.11 -8.60 5.84
CA VAL A 255 10.79 -9.69 5.13
C VAL A 255 11.67 -10.48 6.10
N TYR A 256 12.44 -9.79 6.95
CA TYR A 256 13.25 -10.45 7.97
C TYR A 256 12.39 -11.29 8.93
N MET A 257 11.26 -10.77 9.43
CA MET A 257 10.36 -11.54 10.28
C MET A 257 9.83 -12.80 9.56
N LEU A 258 9.35 -12.66 8.33
CA LEU A 258 8.79 -13.75 7.54
C LEU A 258 9.83 -14.85 7.27
N GLU A 259 11.05 -14.48 6.84
CA GLU A 259 12.13 -15.43 6.61
C GLU A 259 12.53 -16.17 7.89
N ARG A 260 12.60 -15.46 9.02
CA ARG A 260 12.89 -16.07 10.33
C ARG A 260 11.79 -17.02 10.81
N MET A 261 10.56 -16.85 10.32
CA MET A 261 9.44 -17.77 10.53
C MET A 261 9.39 -18.91 9.51
N GLY A 262 10.29 -18.94 8.52
CA GLY A 262 10.29 -19.93 7.45
C GLY A 262 9.25 -19.69 6.36
N ILE A 263 8.78 -18.44 6.21
CA ILE A 263 7.84 -18.03 5.16
C ILE A 263 8.63 -17.37 4.03
N GLU A 264 8.51 -17.92 2.83
CA GLU A 264 9.24 -17.44 1.66
C GLU A 264 8.63 -16.13 1.11
N THR A 265 9.47 -15.15 0.79
CA THR A 265 9.06 -13.91 0.11
C THR A 265 9.65 -13.80 -1.29
N GLY A 266 10.83 -14.40 -1.52
CA GLY A 266 11.62 -14.22 -2.73
C GLY A 266 12.42 -12.91 -2.76
N ILE A 267 12.45 -12.15 -1.66
CA ILE A 267 13.15 -10.88 -1.56
C ILE A 267 14.53 -11.06 -0.94
N HIS A 268 15.55 -10.52 -1.58
CA HIS A 268 16.93 -10.47 -1.09
C HIS A 268 17.15 -9.22 -0.23
N LEU A 269 17.26 -9.41 1.09
CA LEU A 269 17.43 -8.31 2.05
C LEU A 269 18.66 -7.42 1.77
N ASP A 270 19.77 -7.99 1.29
CA ASP A 270 20.98 -7.20 0.96
C ASP A 270 20.75 -6.26 -0.23
N GLU A 271 20.02 -6.71 -1.26
CA GLU A 271 19.65 -5.87 -2.40
C GLU A 271 18.58 -4.84 -2.02
N LEU A 272 17.69 -5.18 -1.08
CA LEU A 272 16.71 -4.24 -0.53
C LEU A 272 17.40 -3.11 0.25
N VAL A 273 18.42 -3.42 1.05
CA VAL A 273 19.22 -2.40 1.76
C VAL A 273 19.90 -1.45 0.78
N LYS A 274 20.40 -1.94 -0.37
CA LYS A 274 20.94 -1.07 -1.43
C LYS A 274 19.86 -0.14 -2.01
N ALA A 275 18.62 -0.60 -2.16
CA ALA A 275 17.52 0.26 -2.59
C ALA A 275 17.30 1.40 -1.59
N ILE A 276 17.32 1.07 -0.30
CA ILE A 276 17.18 2.04 0.78
C ILE A 276 18.34 3.05 0.77
N ASP A 277 19.57 2.61 0.51
CA ASP A 277 20.75 3.48 0.39
C ASP A 277 20.63 4.51 -0.74
N ILE A 278 19.96 4.17 -1.85
CA ILE A 278 19.73 5.10 -2.98
C ILE A 278 18.82 6.25 -2.58
N ILE A 279 17.74 5.96 -1.85
CA ILE A 279 16.69 6.94 -1.54
C ILE A 279 16.97 7.72 -0.25
N ALA A 280 17.71 7.15 0.71
CA ALA A 280 18.00 7.74 2.01
C ALA A 280 18.57 9.18 1.97
N PRO A 281 19.46 9.56 1.04
CA PRO A 281 19.98 10.93 0.97
C PRO A 281 18.95 11.96 0.47
N SER A 282 17.86 11.50 -0.15
CA SER A 282 16.86 12.36 -0.80
C SER A 282 15.60 12.56 0.02
N ILE A 283 15.51 11.95 1.20
CA ILE A 283 14.36 12.07 2.09
C ILE A 283 14.66 12.95 3.30
N SER A 284 13.62 13.52 3.90
CA SER A 284 13.75 14.50 4.96
C SER A 284 14.13 13.93 6.33
N ARG A 285 13.93 12.63 6.53
CA ARG A 285 14.16 11.94 7.80
C ARG A 285 15.25 10.89 7.68
N LYS A 286 15.91 10.61 8.79
CA LYS A 286 16.83 9.48 8.87
C LYS A 286 16.03 8.17 8.89
N ILE A 287 16.52 7.17 8.18
CA ILE A 287 15.95 5.81 8.21
C ILE A 287 16.51 5.08 9.42
N GLU A 288 15.64 4.73 10.36
CA GLU A 288 16.00 4.14 11.66
C GLU A 288 15.32 2.78 11.91
N THR A 289 14.94 2.10 10.83
CA THR A 289 14.36 0.76 10.87
C THR A 289 15.38 -0.25 11.41
N GLY A 290 14.87 -1.28 12.10
CA GLY A 290 15.70 -2.15 12.92
C GLY A 290 16.72 -2.93 12.10
N TYR A 291 16.26 -3.56 11.02
CA TYR A 291 17.11 -4.33 10.12
C TYR A 291 18.15 -3.45 9.42
N TYR A 292 17.73 -2.31 8.85
CA TYR A 292 18.61 -1.41 8.11
C TYR A 292 19.76 -0.88 8.98
N GLN A 293 19.48 -0.41 10.20
CA GLN A 293 20.51 0.10 11.11
C GLN A 293 21.57 -0.98 11.44
N LEU A 294 21.13 -2.21 11.70
CA LEU A 294 22.04 -3.33 11.97
C LEU A 294 22.82 -3.76 10.73
N ALA A 295 22.24 -3.66 9.54
CA ALA A 295 22.92 -3.95 8.28
C ALA A 295 24.04 -2.93 7.99
N LYS A 296 23.82 -1.63 8.28
CA LYS A 296 24.82 -0.56 8.10
C LYS A 296 25.94 -0.57 9.13
N ALA A 297 25.78 -1.27 10.25
CA ALA A 297 26.78 -1.36 11.32
C ALA A 297 27.82 -2.47 11.10
N LYS A 298 27.66 -3.29 10.06
CA LYS A 298 28.60 -4.35 9.65
C LYS A 298 29.59 -3.82 8.63
#